data_AF-Q4J983-F1
#
_entry.id   AF-Q4J983-F1
#
_cell.length_a   1.000
_cell.length_b   1.000
_cell.length_c   1.000
_cell.angle_alpha   90.00
_cell.angle_beta   90.00
_cell.angle_gamma   90.00
#
_symmetry.space_group_name_H-M   'P 1'
#
loop_
_entity.id
_entity.type
_entity.pdbx_description
1 polymer ?
#
loop_
_entity_poly.entity_id
_entity_poly.type
_entity_poly.pdbx_seq_one_letter_code
_entity_poly.pdbx_strand_id
1 'polypeptide(L)'
;MQNYLAEVINKAFELLSKYPLCDSCLGRCFARLSYAHTNEERGKAIKLTLLLSLDYSLKEHKIQDSNQVKEIMFNMGQISYGIFSLYFGDDFQNRSCYICNNRIQEIKRKFYQKALSLLREKGYKTFVLGVSLPRHMRDIEQNFIVENGLIYYESLKNEIKREVGKLLTGEESKPDIDNPEVEIIYDIEYDTILERKRTKHYLFFYNRLVRGIPLSSWYAKGGLSLEKLLNTQINSPYSEPSDVRIVDDYPLITEVDLNLNQINGFYLKKSGRVSGTELDVIYNVKPSIRVYRVTVNAKEELRDCVKVFDTICDIFIEAKDFNELKQKLAELRGEILGIDLISTTGKSNLLANNYIRP
;
A
#
# COMPACT_ATOMS: atom_id res chain seq x y z
N MET A 1 -20.97 4.82 39.05
CA MET A 1 -19.98 3.81 38.63
C MET A 1 -20.61 2.53 38.07
N GLN A 2 -21.70 1.97 38.59
CA GLN A 2 -22.21 0.67 38.10
C GLN A 2 -22.79 0.65 36.65
N ASN A 3 -23.20 1.79 36.08
CA ASN A 3 -23.96 1.81 34.82
C ASN A 3 -23.13 1.46 33.56
N TYR A 4 -21.82 1.76 33.54
CA TYR A 4 -20.98 1.47 32.36
C TYR A 4 -20.75 -0.03 32.13
N LEU A 5 -20.82 -0.85 33.20
CA LEU A 5 -20.62 -2.30 33.12
C LEU A 5 -21.67 -2.98 32.23
N ALA A 6 -22.85 -2.38 32.09
CA ALA A 6 -23.96 -2.92 31.31
C ALA A 6 -24.01 -2.40 29.87
N GLU A 7 -23.23 -1.39 29.48
CA GLU A 7 -23.37 -0.73 28.17
C GLU A 7 -23.20 -1.71 26.99
N VAL A 8 -22.18 -2.56 27.04
CA VAL A 8 -21.92 -3.57 25.99
C VAL A 8 -23.08 -4.56 25.90
N ILE A 9 -23.57 -5.03 27.05
CA ILE A 9 -24.64 -6.03 27.14
C ILE A 9 -25.98 -5.43 26.69
N ASN A 10 -26.30 -4.21 27.12
CA ASN A 10 -27.50 -3.48 26.70
C ASN A 10 -27.47 -3.23 25.18
N LYS A 11 -26.33 -2.82 24.64
CA LYS A 11 -26.21 -2.62 23.19
C LYS A 11 -26.34 -3.93 22.42
N ALA A 12 -25.73 -5.02 22.92
CA ALA A 12 -25.86 -6.33 22.32
C ALA A 12 -27.31 -6.85 22.36
N PHE A 13 -28.03 -6.63 23.46
CA PHE A 13 -29.45 -6.93 23.59
C PHE A 13 -30.28 -6.15 22.56
N GLU A 14 -30.03 -4.84 22.40
CA GLU A 14 -30.70 -4.01 21.40
C GLU A 14 -30.48 -4.54 19.97
N LEU A 15 -29.24 -4.90 19.63
CA LEU A 15 -28.89 -5.46 18.33
C LEU A 15 -29.59 -6.81 18.09
N LEU A 16 -29.51 -7.72 19.05
CA LEU A 16 -30.13 -9.06 18.94
C LEU A 16 -31.65 -9.03 19.02
N SER A 17 -32.26 -7.94 19.50
CA SER A 17 -33.71 -7.74 19.40
C SER A 17 -34.18 -7.47 17.97
N LYS A 18 -33.27 -7.02 17.08
CA LYS A 18 -33.59 -6.59 15.71
C LYS A 18 -32.98 -7.50 14.65
N TYR A 19 -31.77 -8.02 14.90
CA TYR A 19 -30.97 -8.69 13.88
C TYR A 19 -30.46 -10.05 14.35
N PRO A 20 -30.63 -11.13 13.56
CA PRO A 20 -29.91 -12.37 13.78
C PRO A 20 -28.41 -12.17 13.51
N LEU A 21 -27.56 -12.45 14.50
CA LEU A 21 -26.11 -12.23 14.38
C LEU A 21 -25.36 -13.49 14.80
N CYS A 22 -24.45 -13.99 13.97
CA CYS A 22 -23.52 -15.03 14.38
C CYS A 22 -22.49 -14.46 15.37
N ASP A 23 -21.75 -15.35 16.04
CA ASP A 23 -20.81 -14.97 17.09
C ASP A 23 -19.75 -13.98 16.57
N SER A 24 -19.14 -14.25 15.41
CA SER A 24 -18.17 -13.31 14.82
C SER A 24 -18.79 -11.95 14.49
N CYS A 25 -20.00 -11.91 13.93
CA CYS A 25 -20.65 -10.65 13.55
C CYS A 25 -21.05 -9.81 14.77
N LEU A 26 -21.55 -10.44 15.83
CA LEU A 26 -21.82 -9.74 17.08
C LEU A 26 -20.51 -9.26 17.71
N GLY A 27 -19.47 -10.10 17.74
CA GLY A 27 -18.18 -9.73 18.29
C GLY A 27 -17.47 -8.61 17.53
N ARG A 28 -17.69 -8.50 16.20
CA ARG A 28 -17.21 -7.37 15.39
C ARG A 28 -17.74 -6.04 15.88
N CYS A 29 -18.97 -5.99 16.38
CA CYS A 29 -19.59 -4.77 16.91
C CYS A 29 -18.80 -4.15 18.07
N PHE A 30 -17.98 -4.95 18.73
CA PHE A 30 -17.19 -4.58 19.91
C PHE A 30 -15.71 -4.90 19.74
N ALA A 31 -15.21 -5.06 18.50
CA ALA A 31 -13.87 -5.57 18.23
C ALA A 31 -12.73 -4.69 18.76
N ARG A 32 -12.99 -3.40 18.94
CA ARG A 32 -12.02 -2.44 19.51
C ARG A 32 -12.04 -2.41 21.05
N LEU A 33 -12.80 -3.30 21.68
CA LEU A 33 -12.85 -3.52 23.12
C LEU A 33 -12.33 -4.93 23.44
N SER A 34 -11.54 -5.06 24.52
CA SER A 34 -10.91 -6.32 24.93
C SER A 34 -10.07 -6.98 23.82
N TYR A 35 -8.81 -6.57 23.74
CA TYR A 35 -7.83 -7.06 22.76
C TYR A 35 -7.47 -8.54 23.00
N ALA A 36 -6.71 -9.14 22.06
CA ALA A 36 -6.23 -10.54 22.09
C ALA A 36 -7.28 -11.66 21.90
N HIS A 37 -8.57 -11.34 21.84
CA HIS A 37 -9.63 -12.30 21.53
C HIS A 37 -10.12 -12.20 20.08
N THR A 38 -10.55 -13.33 19.53
CA THR A 38 -11.26 -13.37 18.24
C THR A 38 -12.65 -12.76 18.39
N ASN A 39 -13.24 -12.32 17.27
CA ASN A 39 -14.61 -11.81 17.30
C ASN A 39 -15.61 -12.93 17.60
N GLU A 40 -15.32 -14.16 17.19
CA GLU A 40 -16.14 -15.32 17.52
C GLU A 40 -16.21 -15.55 19.03
N GLU A 41 -15.06 -15.60 19.71
CA GLU A 41 -15.01 -15.72 21.17
C GLU A 41 -15.74 -14.57 21.86
N ARG A 42 -15.51 -13.33 21.42
CA ARG A 42 -16.15 -12.14 22.00
C ARG A 42 -17.67 -12.19 21.86
N GLY A 43 -18.18 -12.47 20.67
CA GLY A 43 -19.62 -12.56 20.45
C GLY A 43 -20.26 -13.73 21.17
N LYS A 44 -19.60 -14.88 21.22
CA LYS A 44 -20.06 -16.04 22.00
C LYS A 44 -20.13 -15.72 23.49
N ALA A 45 -19.12 -15.07 24.04
CA ALA A 45 -19.11 -14.64 25.44
C ALA A 45 -20.29 -13.69 25.75
N ILE A 46 -20.50 -12.67 24.91
CA ILE A 46 -21.64 -11.74 25.06
C ILE A 46 -22.97 -12.48 25.02
N LYS A 47 -23.17 -13.40 24.07
CA LYS A 47 -24.39 -14.20 23.99
C LYS A 47 -24.60 -15.08 25.22
N LEU A 48 -23.55 -15.74 25.70
CA LEU A 48 -23.65 -16.56 26.91
C LEU A 48 -24.02 -15.73 28.13
N THR A 49 -23.42 -14.54 28.29
CA THR A 49 -23.79 -13.62 29.37
C THR A 49 -25.26 -13.20 29.28
N LEU A 50 -25.73 -12.81 28.09
CA LEU A 50 -27.14 -12.48 27.87
C LEU A 50 -28.06 -13.66 28.17
N LEU A 51 -27.69 -14.86 27.71
CA LEU A 51 -28.48 -16.07 27.94
C LEU A 51 -28.59 -16.39 29.43
N LEU A 52 -27.51 -16.23 30.19
CA LEU A 52 -27.53 -16.40 31.65
C LEU A 52 -28.46 -15.39 32.32
N SER A 53 -28.43 -14.12 31.92
CA SER A 53 -29.33 -13.09 32.45
C SER A 53 -30.80 -13.36 32.10
N LEU A 54 -31.08 -13.86 30.89
CA LEU A 54 -32.42 -14.25 30.46
C LEU A 54 -32.92 -15.46 31.23
N ASP A 55 -32.11 -16.52 31.35
CA ASP A 55 -32.44 -17.72 32.12
C ASP A 55 -32.72 -17.39 33.60
N TYR A 56 -31.89 -16.56 34.22
CA TYR A 56 -32.14 -16.05 35.57
C TYR A 56 -33.48 -15.30 35.66
N SER A 57 -33.78 -14.43 34.69
CA SER A 57 -35.03 -13.66 34.69
C SER A 57 -36.27 -14.54 34.44
N LEU A 58 -36.14 -15.63 33.68
CA LEU A 58 -37.19 -16.62 33.48
C LEU A 58 -37.48 -17.38 34.76
N LYS A 59 -36.43 -17.86 35.45
CA LYS A 59 -36.54 -18.58 36.74
C LYS A 59 -37.17 -17.73 37.84
N GLU A 60 -36.81 -16.45 37.89
CA GLU A 60 -37.32 -15.51 38.89
C GLU A 60 -38.68 -14.90 38.50
N HIS A 61 -39.30 -15.35 37.41
CA HIS A 61 -40.58 -14.83 36.89
C HIS A 61 -40.58 -13.30 36.68
N LYS A 62 -39.44 -12.74 36.25
CA LYS A 62 -39.25 -11.29 36.03
C LYS A 62 -39.61 -10.84 34.62
N ILE A 63 -39.83 -11.77 33.70
CA ILE A 63 -40.17 -11.47 32.30
C ILE A 63 -41.68 -11.32 32.15
N GLN A 64 -42.10 -10.13 31.73
CA GLN A 64 -43.49 -9.79 31.45
C GLN A 64 -43.89 -10.11 30.01
N ASP A 65 -42.95 -9.99 29.06
CA ASP A 65 -43.17 -10.26 27.64
C ASP A 65 -42.30 -11.44 27.16
N SER A 66 -42.94 -12.59 26.96
CA SER A 66 -42.26 -13.80 26.47
C SER A 66 -41.89 -13.72 25.00
N ASN A 67 -42.54 -12.89 24.19
CA ASN A 67 -42.28 -12.79 22.75
C ASN A 67 -40.95 -12.11 22.47
N GLN A 68 -40.63 -11.02 23.19
CA GLN A 68 -39.33 -10.36 23.06
C GLN A 68 -38.17 -11.31 23.37
N VAL A 69 -38.32 -12.15 24.40
CA VAL A 69 -37.29 -13.13 24.79
C VAL A 69 -37.13 -14.21 23.74
N LYS A 70 -38.23 -14.73 23.17
CA LYS A 70 -38.20 -15.68 22.05
C LYS A 70 -37.45 -15.09 20.85
N GLU A 71 -37.78 -13.86 20.45
CA GLU A 71 -37.16 -13.19 19.30
C GLU A 71 -35.64 -13.03 19.46
N ILE A 72 -35.19 -12.62 20.65
CA ILE A 72 -33.75 -12.53 20.95
C ILE A 72 -33.09 -13.90 20.88
N MET A 73 -33.71 -14.93 21.44
CA MET A 73 -33.17 -16.30 21.36
C MET A 73 -33.07 -16.78 19.90
N PHE A 74 -34.06 -16.53 19.05
CA PHE A 74 -33.95 -16.86 17.62
C PHE A 74 -32.77 -16.14 16.95
N ASN A 75 -32.57 -14.87 17.29
CA ASN A 75 -31.48 -14.04 16.74
C ASN A 75 -30.09 -14.38 17.30
N MET A 76 -30.02 -14.98 18.51
CA MET A 76 -28.80 -15.55 19.08
C MET A 76 -28.39 -16.85 18.37
N GLY A 77 -29.35 -17.56 17.77
CA GLY A 77 -29.13 -18.80 17.02
C GLY A 77 -28.95 -20.02 17.93
N GLN A 78 -28.21 -21.02 17.46
CA GLN A 78 -28.16 -22.34 18.10
C GLN A 78 -27.76 -22.33 19.59
N ILE A 79 -27.01 -21.32 20.05
CA ILE A 79 -26.54 -21.23 21.44
C ILE A 79 -27.68 -21.13 22.47
N SER A 80 -28.83 -20.57 22.08
CA SER A 80 -29.99 -20.42 22.96
C SER A 80 -31.01 -21.55 22.83
N TYR A 81 -30.83 -22.48 21.89
CA TYR A 81 -31.77 -23.58 21.64
C TYR A 81 -32.13 -24.36 22.92
N GLY A 82 -31.12 -24.75 23.71
CA GLY A 82 -31.35 -25.56 24.91
C GLY A 82 -32.22 -24.89 25.96
N ILE A 83 -32.01 -23.59 26.21
CA ILE A 83 -32.85 -22.80 27.13
C ILE A 83 -34.23 -22.56 26.50
N PHE A 84 -34.28 -22.26 25.20
CA PHE A 84 -35.54 -22.03 24.51
C PHE A 84 -36.48 -23.22 24.62
N SER A 85 -36.00 -24.43 24.29
CA SER A 85 -36.80 -25.66 24.35
C SER A 85 -37.23 -26.05 25.77
N LEU A 86 -36.56 -25.53 26.81
CA LEU A 86 -36.93 -25.79 28.20
C LEU A 86 -38.12 -24.94 28.65
N TYR A 87 -38.18 -23.68 28.21
CA TYR A 87 -39.16 -22.70 28.69
C TYR A 87 -40.31 -22.43 27.72
N PHE A 88 -40.14 -22.74 26.43
CA PHE A 88 -41.11 -22.46 25.39
C PHE A 88 -41.51 -23.75 24.68
N GLY A 89 -42.82 -23.89 24.41
CA GLY A 89 -43.37 -25.02 23.65
C GLY A 89 -43.41 -24.81 22.15
N ASP A 90 -42.83 -23.71 21.66
CA ASP A 90 -42.79 -23.32 20.25
C ASP A 90 -41.63 -24.00 19.52
N ASP A 91 -41.67 -24.00 18.18
CA ASP A 91 -40.55 -24.44 17.36
C ASP A 91 -39.43 -23.40 17.32
N PHE A 92 -38.18 -23.87 17.44
CA PHE A 92 -37.03 -22.99 17.37
C PHE A 92 -36.73 -22.53 15.93
N GLN A 93 -36.71 -21.21 15.72
CA GLN A 93 -36.39 -20.63 14.41
C GLN A 93 -34.89 -20.43 14.25
N ASN A 94 -34.25 -21.21 13.38
CA ASN A 94 -32.85 -21.02 13.03
C ASN A 94 -32.69 -19.92 11.96
N ARG A 95 -32.31 -18.72 12.39
CA ARG A 95 -32.15 -17.56 11.52
C ARG A 95 -30.71 -17.40 11.07
N SER A 96 -30.52 -17.13 9.78
CA SER A 96 -29.19 -16.86 9.25
C SER A 96 -28.71 -15.48 9.66
N CYS A 97 -27.39 -15.33 9.89
CA CYS A 97 -26.84 -14.05 10.28
C CYS A 97 -27.11 -12.96 9.23
N TYR A 98 -27.67 -11.84 9.66
CA TYR A 98 -28.01 -10.68 8.85
C TYR A 98 -26.85 -10.14 8.01
N ILE A 99 -25.62 -10.17 8.54
CA ILE A 99 -24.46 -9.57 7.87
C ILE A 99 -23.74 -10.56 6.94
N CYS A 100 -23.44 -11.76 7.43
CA CYS A 100 -22.58 -12.71 6.71
C CYS A 100 -23.28 -13.99 6.24
N ASN A 101 -24.59 -14.11 6.49
CA ASN A 101 -25.38 -15.30 6.20
C ASN A 101 -24.78 -16.61 6.74
N ASN A 102 -24.11 -16.54 7.91
CA ASN A 102 -23.36 -17.63 8.54
C ASN A 102 -22.16 -18.18 7.72
N ARG A 103 -21.65 -17.44 6.73
CA ARG A 103 -20.59 -17.91 5.82
C ARG A 103 -19.17 -17.46 6.20
N ILE A 104 -19.00 -16.65 7.24
CA ILE A 104 -17.68 -16.05 7.54
C ILE A 104 -16.56 -17.08 7.75
N GLN A 105 -16.84 -18.21 8.41
CA GLN A 105 -15.85 -19.26 8.62
C GLN A 105 -15.51 -20.01 7.33
N GLU A 106 -16.51 -20.25 6.47
CA GLU A 106 -16.32 -20.83 5.14
C GLU A 106 -15.42 -19.91 4.28
N ILE A 107 -15.68 -18.60 4.30
CA ILE A 107 -14.92 -17.57 3.58
C ILE A 107 -13.46 -17.55 4.05
N LYS A 108 -13.21 -17.51 5.36
CA LYS A 108 -11.85 -17.56 5.93
C LYS A 108 -11.10 -18.83 5.49
N ARG A 109 -11.75 -19.99 5.57
CA ARG A 109 -11.18 -21.28 5.17
C ARG A 109 -10.81 -21.30 3.68
N LYS A 110 -11.72 -20.87 2.82
CA LYS A 110 -11.48 -20.81 1.36
C LYS A 110 -10.33 -19.87 1.02
N PHE A 111 -10.29 -18.69 1.64
CA PHE A 111 -9.18 -17.76 1.43
C PHE A 111 -7.85 -18.38 1.85
N TYR A 112 -7.77 -18.92 3.07
CA TYR A 112 -6.56 -19.58 3.57
C TYR A 112 -6.05 -20.65 2.60
N GLN A 113 -6.92 -21.56 2.16
CA GLN A 113 -6.54 -22.65 1.25
C GLN A 113 -6.00 -22.12 -0.09
N LYS A 114 -6.66 -21.13 -0.70
CA LYS A 114 -6.26 -20.59 -1.99
C LYS A 114 -4.99 -19.75 -1.90
N ALA A 115 -4.85 -18.93 -0.85
CA ALA A 115 -3.64 -18.17 -0.60
C ALA A 115 -2.43 -19.08 -0.35
N LEU A 116 -2.60 -20.12 0.47
CA LEU A 116 -1.55 -21.11 0.73
C LEU A 116 -1.11 -21.84 -0.52
N SER A 117 -2.07 -22.27 -1.36
CA SER A 117 -1.77 -22.90 -2.65
C SER A 117 -0.93 -21.99 -3.55
N LEU A 118 -1.31 -20.72 -3.68
CA LEU A 118 -0.57 -19.76 -4.51
C LEU A 118 0.85 -19.52 -3.98
N LEU A 119 1.01 -19.34 -2.67
CA LEU A 119 2.32 -19.13 -2.04
C LEU A 119 3.27 -20.30 -2.29
N ARG A 120 2.77 -21.54 -2.16
CA ARG A 120 3.55 -22.77 -2.39
C ARG A 120 3.90 -22.96 -3.87
N GLU A 121 2.95 -22.73 -4.78
CA GLU A 121 3.16 -22.90 -6.21
C GLU A 121 4.17 -21.88 -6.77
N LYS A 122 4.09 -20.63 -6.34
CA LYS A 122 4.93 -19.54 -6.85
C LYS A 122 6.23 -19.33 -6.07
N GLY A 123 6.34 -19.88 -4.86
CA GLY A 123 7.54 -19.76 -4.02
C GLY A 123 7.76 -18.37 -3.42
N TYR A 124 6.70 -17.55 -3.30
CA TYR A 124 6.80 -16.21 -2.69
C TYR A 124 7.24 -16.29 -1.22
N LYS A 125 8.20 -15.46 -0.84
CA LYS A 125 8.72 -15.38 0.54
C LYS A 125 8.03 -14.30 1.36
N THR A 126 7.56 -13.22 0.75
CA THR A 126 6.78 -12.17 1.44
C THR A 126 5.47 -11.85 0.76
N PHE A 127 4.40 -11.64 1.54
CA PHE A 127 3.07 -11.37 1.00
C PHE A 127 2.28 -10.36 1.84
N VAL A 128 1.26 -9.77 1.21
CA VAL A 128 0.20 -9.05 1.92
C VAL A 128 -1.16 -9.55 1.46
N LEU A 129 -2.13 -9.60 2.39
CA LEU A 129 -3.49 -10.06 2.09
C LEU A 129 -4.44 -8.90 1.80
N GLY A 130 -5.26 -9.09 0.78
CA GLY A 130 -6.41 -8.27 0.43
C GLY A 130 -7.69 -9.10 0.43
N VAL A 131 -8.82 -8.42 0.61
CA VAL A 131 -10.16 -9.01 0.46
C VAL A 131 -11.02 -8.01 -0.31
N SER A 132 -11.71 -8.51 -1.32
CA SER A 132 -12.71 -7.79 -2.13
C SER A 132 -14.10 -8.31 -1.75
N LEU A 133 -14.91 -7.42 -1.16
CA LEU A 133 -16.28 -7.72 -0.77
C LEU A 133 -17.24 -7.32 -1.90
N PRO A 134 -18.26 -8.15 -2.19
CA PRO A 134 -19.29 -7.76 -3.14
C PRO A 134 -20.09 -6.57 -2.64
N ARG A 135 -20.68 -5.82 -3.59
CA ARG A 135 -21.35 -4.55 -3.28
C ARG A 135 -22.46 -4.72 -2.25
N HIS A 136 -23.30 -5.75 -2.40
CA HIS A 136 -24.40 -6.01 -1.47
C HIS A 136 -23.92 -6.24 -0.02
N MET A 137 -22.82 -6.97 0.20
CA MET A 137 -22.26 -7.17 1.53
C MET A 137 -21.73 -5.87 2.14
N ARG A 138 -21.09 -5.02 1.32
CA ARG A 138 -20.59 -3.72 1.76
C ARG A 138 -21.74 -2.81 2.18
N ASP A 139 -22.82 -2.80 1.39
CA ASP A 139 -23.98 -1.94 1.65
C ASP A 139 -24.72 -2.40 2.92
N ILE A 140 -24.93 -3.71 3.11
CA ILE A 140 -25.53 -4.27 4.34
C ILE A 140 -24.68 -3.92 5.56
N GLU A 141 -23.36 -4.14 5.50
CA GLU A 141 -22.44 -3.82 6.60
C GLU A 141 -22.45 -2.32 6.93
N GLN A 142 -22.36 -1.45 5.92
CA GLN A 142 -22.35 -0.01 6.11
C GLN A 142 -23.63 0.50 6.76
N ASN A 143 -24.79 0.08 6.25
CA ASN A 143 -26.09 0.48 6.82
C ASN A 143 -26.23 -0.01 8.25
N PHE A 144 -25.87 -1.27 8.52
CA PHE A 144 -25.89 -1.84 9.86
C PHE A 144 -25.03 -1.05 10.86
N ILE A 145 -23.83 -0.61 10.47
CA ILE A 145 -22.95 0.19 11.32
C ILE A 145 -23.58 1.56 11.64
N VAL A 146 -24.07 2.25 10.62
CA VAL A 146 -24.60 3.62 10.74
C VAL A 146 -25.88 3.64 11.55
N GLU A 147 -26.86 2.80 11.21
CA GLU A 147 -28.17 2.75 11.88
C GLU A 147 -28.05 2.39 13.37
N ASN A 148 -27.02 1.63 13.73
CA ASN A 148 -26.82 1.18 15.10
C ASN A 148 -25.71 1.93 15.85
N GLY A 149 -25.07 2.94 15.24
CA GLY A 149 -24.06 3.77 15.89
C GLY A 149 -22.82 3.00 16.40
N LEU A 150 -22.32 2.04 15.61
CA LEU A 150 -21.29 1.09 16.06
C LEU A 150 -19.86 1.65 15.95
N ILE A 151 -19.45 2.44 16.93
CA ILE A 151 -18.12 3.09 16.96
C ILE A 151 -16.93 2.13 17.15
N TYR A 152 -17.16 0.97 17.76
CA TYR A 152 -16.12 -0.03 18.05
C TYR A 152 -16.05 -1.16 17.01
N TYR A 153 -16.74 -0.99 15.87
CA TYR A 153 -16.88 -2.01 14.84
C TYR A 153 -15.55 -2.33 14.13
N GLU A 154 -15.27 -3.61 13.87
CA GLU A 154 -14.27 -4.07 12.88
C GLU A 154 -14.99 -4.53 11.61
N SER A 155 -14.50 -4.13 10.43
CA SER A 155 -15.09 -4.56 9.16
C SER A 155 -14.90 -6.04 8.87
N LEU A 156 -15.85 -6.63 8.14
CA LEU A 156 -15.78 -8.02 7.68
C LEU A 156 -14.47 -8.28 6.92
N LYS A 157 -14.09 -7.34 6.04
CA LYS A 157 -12.83 -7.35 5.30
C LYS A 157 -11.62 -7.49 6.22
N ASN A 158 -11.57 -6.70 7.30
CA ASN A 158 -10.44 -6.66 8.20
C ASN A 158 -10.36 -7.92 9.08
N GLU A 159 -11.49 -8.41 9.59
CA GLU A 159 -11.50 -9.67 10.35
C GLU A 159 -11.00 -10.83 9.48
N ILE A 160 -11.50 -10.97 8.25
CA ILE A 160 -11.08 -12.03 7.33
C ILE A 160 -9.56 -11.95 7.08
N LYS A 161 -9.05 -10.76 6.71
CA LYS A 161 -7.62 -10.54 6.49
C LYS A 161 -6.78 -10.92 7.70
N ARG A 162 -7.17 -10.44 8.89
CA ARG A 162 -6.42 -10.62 10.13
C ARG A 162 -6.36 -12.09 10.54
N GLU A 163 -7.50 -12.78 10.50
CA GLU A 163 -7.59 -14.17 10.92
C GLU A 163 -6.89 -15.11 9.93
N VAL A 164 -7.07 -14.90 8.62
CA VAL A 164 -6.36 -15.69 7.59
C VAL A 164 -4.84 -15.40 7.63
N GLY A 165 -4.45 -14.14 7.85
CA GLY A 165 -3.05 -13.77 8.01
C GLY A 165 -2.37 -14.52 9.15
N LYS A 166 -3.02 -14.63 10.32
CA LYS A 166 -2.50 -15.41 11.45
C LYS A 166 -2.31 -16.89 11.11
N LEU A 167 -3.24 -17.48 10.36
CA LEU A 167 -3.14 -18.88 9.95
C LEU A 167 -1.97 -19.13 8.99
N LEU A 168 -1.59 -18.14 8.18
CA LEU A 168 -0.48 -18.25 7.22
C LEU A 168 0.90 -17.99 7.84
N THR A 169 1.00 -17.34 9.01
CA THR A 169 2.30 -17.03 9.66
C THR A 169 3.08 -18.27 10.08
N GLY A 170 2.44 -19.44 10.19
CA GLY A 170 3.12 -20.72 10.50
C GLY A 170 3.87 -21.37 9.34
N GLU A 171 3.88 -20.75 8.15
CA GLU A 171 4.41 -21.32 6.91
C GLU A 171 5.77 -20.67 6.52
N GLU A 172 6.40 -21.14 5.44
CA GLU A 172 7.68 -20.60 4.95
C GLU A 172 7.61 -19.13 4.48
N SER A 173 6.43 -18.65 4.13
CA SER A 173 6.19 -17.29 3.66
C SER A 173 5.78 -16.39 4.83
N LYS A 174 6.27 -15.15 4.87
CA LYS A 174 5.97 -14.19 5.94
C LYS A 174 5.11 -13.02 5.45
N PRO A 175 4.15 -12.53 6.26
CA PRO A 175 3.44 -11.30 5.94
C PRO A 175 4.39 -10.09 6.01
N ASP A 176 4.35 -9.22 5.01
CA ASP A 176 5.10 -7.96 4.92
C ASP A 176 4.19 -6.87 4.35
N ILE A 177 3.85 -5.87 5.16
CA ILE A 177 2.91 -4.82 4.76
C ILE A 177 3.61 -3.78 3.88
N ASP A 178 4.88 -3.51 4.16
CA ASP A 178 5.62 -2.43 3.53
C ASP A 178 6.21 -2.90 2.20
N ASN A 179 6.78 -4.10 2.18
CA ASN A 179 7.54 -4.64 1.05
C ASN A 179 7.18 -6.10 0.69
N PRO A 180 5.91 -6.42 0.43
CA PRO A 180 5.52 -7.76 -0.03
C PRO A 180 6.00 -8.02 -1.47
N GLU A 181 6.37 -9.25 -1.79
CA GLU A 181 6.58 -9.69 -3.18
C GLU A 181 5.25 -9.77 -3.94
N VAL A 182 4.18 -10.12 -3.22
CA VAL A 182 2.85 -10.32 -3.79
C VAL A 182 1.76 -9.77 -2.87
N GLU A 183 0.80 -9.08 -3.45
CA GLU A 183 -0.51 -8.84 -2.84
C GLU A 183 -1.49 -9.92 -3.33
N ILE A 184 -2.05 -10.67 -2.38
CA ILE A 184 -2.99 -11.77 -2.61
C ILE A 184 -4.38 -11.29 -2.21
N ILE A 185 -5.24 -11.00 -3.18
CA ILE A 185 -6.59 -10.48 -2.93
C ILE A 185 -7.60 -11.59 -3.13
N TYR A 186 -8.39 -11.91 -2.11
CA TYR A 186 -9.53 -12.82 -2.25
C TYR A 186 -10.78 -12.07 -2.69
N ASP A 187 -11.27 -12.39 -3.88
CA ASP A 187 -12.55 -11.93 -4.38
C ASP A 187 -13.66 -12.90 -3.97
N ILE A 188 -14.52 -12.44 -3.06
CA ILE A 188 -15.59 -13.26 -2.50
C ILE A 188 -16.73 -13.49 -3.51
N GLU A 189 -16.99 -12.54 -4.41
CA GLU A 189 -18.09 -12.65 -5.38
C GLU A 189 -17.80 -13.80 -6.36
N TYR A 190 -16.57 -13.83 -6.89
CA TYR A 190 -16.16 -14.83 -7.87
C TYR A 190 -15.50 -16.06 -7.24
N ASP A 191 -15.28 -16.05 -5.93
CA ASP A 191 -14.54 -17.09 -5.21
C ASP A 191 -13.16 -17.34 -5.86
N THR A 192 -12.38 -16.28 -6.10
CA THR A 192 -11.06 -16.37 -6.77
C THR A 192 -9.98 -15.57 -6.05
N ILE A 193 -8.71 -15.89 -6.33
CA ILE A 193 -7.56 -15.10 -5.88
C ILE A 193 -7.08 -14.25 -7.04
N LEU A 194 -6.92 -12.95 -6.79
CA LEU A 194 -6.22 -12.03 -7.67
C LEU A 194 -4.80 -11.86 -7.14
N GLU A 195 -3.84 -12.26 -7.97
CA GLU A 195 -2.41 -12.09 -7.71
C GLU A 195 -1.95 -10.73 -8.25
N ARG A 196 -1.36 -9.90 -7.40
CA ARG A 196 -0.72 -8.63 -7.80
C ARG A 196 0.74 -8.62 -7.36
N LYS A 197 1.64 -8.82 -8.32
CA LYS A 197 3.08 -8.68 -8.09
C LYS A 197 3.42 -7.23 -7.80
N ARG A 198 4.21 -6.98 -6.76
CA ARG A 198 4.86 -5.68 -6.58
C ARG A 198 6.26 -5.75 -7.16
N THR A 199 6.54 -4.93 -8.17
CA THR A 199 7.90 -4.74 -8.66
C THR A 199 8.67 -3.88 -7.67
N LYS A 200 9.80 -4.42 -7.17
CA LYS A 200 10.73 -3.70 -6.31
C LYS A 200 11.51 -2.74 -7.20
N HIS A 201 11.54 -1.46 -6.82
CA HIS A 201 12.35 -0.46 -7.52
C HIS A 201 13.45 0.02 -6.59
N TYR A 202 14.63 0.23 -7.15
CA TYR A 202 15.79 0.77 -6.48
C TYR A 202 16.10 2.15 -7.02
N LEU A 203 16.25 3.11 -6.11
CA LEU A 203 16.68 4.46 -6.44
C LEU A 203 18.19 4.57 -6.32
N PHE A 204 18.79 4.97 -7.42
CA PHE A 204 20.17 5.41 -7.54
C PHE A 204 20.18 6.88 -7.93
N PHE A 205 21.26 7.57 -7.59
CA PHE A 205 21.60 8.84 -8.21
C PHE A 205 22.82 8.65 -9.08
N TYR A 206 22.81 9.23 -10.27
CA TYR A 206 23.89 9.10 -11.22
C TYR A 206 24.48 10.44 -11.64
N ASN A 207 25.78 10.42 -11.88
CA ASN A 207 26.48 11.44 -12.64
C ASN A 207 26.97 10.81 -13.95
N ARG A 208 27.02 11.59 -15.02
CA ARG A 208 27.54 11.16 -16.33
C ARG A 208 28.71 12.06 -16.73
N LEU A 209 29.93 11.58 -16.53
CA LEU A 209 31.16 12.33 -16.86
C LEU A 209 31.66 12.07 -18.29
N VAL A 210 31.05 11.11 -18.99
CA VAL A 210 31.31 10.77 -20.40
C VAL A 210 30.31 11.48 -21.32
N ARG A 211 30.71 11.84 -22.55
CA ARG A 211 29.82 12.35 -23.60
C ARG A 211 29.53 11.26 -24.63
N GLY A 212 28.42 11.38 -25.34
CA GLY A 212 28.06 10.50 -26.47
C GLY A 212 27.49 9.13 -26.06
N ILE A 213 27.35 8.83 -24.76
CA ILE A 213 26.72 7.59 -24.28
C ILE A 213 25.33 7.91 -23.70
N PRO A 214 24.24 7.51 -24.38
CA PRO A 214 22.89 7.70 -23.86
C PRO A 214 22.55 6.72 -22.73
N LEU A 215 21.48 7.01 -21.99
CA LEU A 215 20.96 6.11 -20.96
C LEU A 215 20.31 4.86 -21.58
N SER A 216 19.26 5.05 -22.39
CA SER A 216 18.51 3.93 -22.98
C SER A 216 19.19 3.35 -24.21
N SER A 217 18.98 2.05 -24.44
CA SER A 217 19.45 1.36 -25.65
C SER A 217 18.84 1.89 -26.96
N TRP A 218 17.61 2.43 -26.91
CA TRP A 218 16.89 2.94 -28.08
C TRP A 218 17.60 4.13 -28.74
N TYR A 219 18.08 5.09 -27.94
CA TYR A 219 18.87 6.23 -28.43
C TYR A 219 20.28 5.87 -28.89
N ALA A 220 20.81 4.71 -28.50
CA ALA A 220 22.19 4.31 -28.82
C ALA A 220 22.40 3.86 -30.27
N LYS A 221 21.33 3.67 -31.06
CA LYS A 221 21.40 3.25 -32.48
C LYS A 221 22.40 2.11 -32.75
N GLY A 222 22.46 1.13 -31.85
CA GLY A 222 23.38 -0.02 -31.94
C GLY A 222 24.66 0.11 -31.13
N GLY A 223 25.05 1.31 -30.69
CA GLY A 223 26.20 1.57 -29.82
C GLY A 223 25.99 1.21 -28.35
N LEU A 224 26.91 1.71 -27.51
CA LEU A 224 26.87 1.56 -26.05
C LEU A 224 25.79 2.46 -25.43
N SER A 225 25.18 1.99 -24.35
CA SER A 225 24.25 2.75 -23.50
C SER A 225 24.40 2.30 -22.06
N LEU A 226 23.98 3.12 -21.10
CA LEU A 226 24.00 2.71 -19.70
C LEU A 226 23.14 1.46 -19.46
N GLU A 227 21.97 1.37 -20.09
CA GLU A 227 21.08 0.21 -20.01
C GLU A 227 21.75 -1.10 -20.45
N LYS A 228 22.46 -1.08 -21.59
CA LYS A 228 23.24 -2.23 -22.06
C LYS A 228 24.42 -2.56 -21.14
N LEU A 229 25.10 -1.54 -20.63
CA LEU A 229 26.26 -1.72 -19.74
C LEU A 229 25.86 -2.36 -18.41
N LEU A 230 24.68 -2.00 -17.89
CA LEU A 230 24.14 -2.54 -16.64
C LEU A 230 23.37 -3.85 -16.83
N ASN A 231 23.06 -4.22 -18.08
CA ASN A 231 22.23 -5.39 -18.42
C ASN A 231 20.90 -5.42 -17.65
N THR A 232 20.27 -4.26 -17.49
CA THR A 232 18.98 -4.12 -16.80
C THR A 232 18.23 -2.92 -17.36
N GLN A 233 16.90 -2.95 -17.27
CA GLN A 233 16.10 -1.78 -17.60
C GLN A 233 16.34 -0.68 -16.57
N ILE A 234 16.51 0.54 -17.09
CA ILE A 234 16.69 1.73 -16.28
C ILE A 234 15.64 2.76 -16.66
N ASN A 235 15.20 3.54 -15.67
CA ASN A 235 14.30 4.65 -15.90
C ASN A 235 14.83 5.89 -15.19
N SER A 236 14.82 7.02 -15.87
CA SER A 236 15.24 8.29 -15.28
C SER A 236 14.12 9.31 -15.53
N PRO A 237 13.50 9.87 -14.47
CA PRO A 237 12.42 10.86 -14.58
C PRO A 237 12.71 12.03 -15.51
N TYR A 238 13.98 12.42 -15.57
CA TYR A 238 14.50 13.48 -16.42
C TYR A 238 15.99 13.24 -16.65
N SER A 239 16.50 13.64 -17.81
CA SER A 239 17.90 13.50 -18.17
C SER A 239 18.32 14.59 -19.15
N GLU A 240 19.62 14.67 -19.44
CA GLU A 240 20.19 15.57 -20.43
C GLU A 240 20.64 14.77 -21.67
N PRO A 241 20.72 15.39 -22.87
CA PRO A 241 21.20 14.73 -24.08
C PRO A 241 22.57 14.07 -23.89
N SER A 242 22.86 12.97 -24.60
CA SER A 242 24.08 12.16 -24.43
C SER A 242 25.37 12.96 -24.49
N ASP A 243 25.39 14.05 -25.24
CA ASP A 243 26.57 14.89 -25.43
C ASP A 243 26.78 15.89 -24.29
N VAL A 244 25.83 16.02 -23.36
CA VAL A 244 25.93 16.86 -22.16
C VAL A 244 26.43 16.02 -20.99
N ARG A 245 27.51 16.45 -20.33
CA ARG A 245 27.93 15.82 -19.07
C ARG A 245 27.01 16.28 -17.95
N ILE A 246 26.71 15.37 -17.04
CA ILE A 246 25.90 15.63 -15.85
C ILE A 246 26.80 15.46 -14.65
N VAL A 247 27.18 16.57 -14.02
CA VAL A 247 28.05 16.58 -12.83
C VAL A 247 27.22 16.48 -11.54
N ASP A 248 25.97 16.94 -11.59
CA ASP A 248 25.03 16.89 -10.46
C ASP A 248 24.30 15.54 -10.34
N ASP A 249 23.63 15.29 -9.21
CA ASP A 249 22.98 14.01 -8.90
C ASP A 249 21.60 13.88 -9.57
N TYR A 250 21.48 13.03 -10.59
CA TYR A 250 20.21 12.76 -11.28
C TYR A 250 19.61 11.42 -10.84
N PRO A 251 18.28 11.32 -10.64
CA PRO A 251 17.65 10.07 -10.23
C PRO A 251 17.68 9.02 -11.36
N LEU A 252 17.97 7.79 -10.97
CA LEU A 252 17.95 6.59 -11.79
C LEU A 252 17.23 5.48 -11.03
N ILE A 253 16.22 4.89 -11.66
CA ILE A 253 15.38 3.85 -11.08
C ILE A 253 15.65 2.55 -11.82
N THR A 254 15.85 1.47 -11.08
CA THR A 254 16.08 0.12 -11.62
C THR A 254 15.23 -0.91 -10.89
N GLU A 255 14.92 -2.04 -11.55
CA GLU A 255 14.24 -3.16 -10.87
C GLU A 255 15.22 -4.09 -10.13
N VAL A 256 16.52 -3.90 -10.35
CA VAL A 256 17.60 -4.73 -9.82
C VAL A 256 18.53 -3.90 -8.96
N ASP A 257 18.98 -4.49 -7.86
CA ASP A 257 20.00 -3.92 -6.98
C ASP A 257 21.39 -3.99 -7.66
N LEU A 258 21.91 -2.84 -8.08
CA LEU A 258 23.23 -2.75 -8.71
C LEU A 258 24.33 -2.74 -7.65
N ASN A 259 25.22 -3.74 -7.69
CA ASN A 259 26.40 -3.83 -6.84
C ASN A 259 27.63 -3.19 -7.47
N LEU A 260 27.51 -1.95 -7.96
CA LEU A 260 28.62 -1.19 -8.55
C LEU A 260 28.42 0.31 -8.36
N ASN A 261 29.53 1.03 -8.22
CA ASN A 261 29.52 2.48 -7.99
C ASN A 261 29.96 3.29 -9.22
N GLN A 262 30.54 2.64 -10.23
CA GLN A 262 31.00 3.30 -11.44
C GLN A 262 31.02 2.33 -12.63
N ILE A 263 30.63 2.81 -13.80
CA ILE A 263 30.75 2.08 -15.07
C ILE A 263 30.91 3.05 -16.24
N ASN A 264 31.99 2.91 -17.02
CA ASN A 264 32.23 3.66 -18.26
C ASN A 264 31.96 5.19 -18.18
N GLY A 265 32.45 5.83 -17.12
CA GLY A 265 32.26 7.28 -16.88
C GLY A 265 30.91 7.68 -16.27
N PHE A 266 30.05 6.73 -15.95
CA PHE A 266 28.89 6.92 -15.08
C PHE A 266 29.28 6.60 -13.65
N TYR A 267 28.89 7.44 -12.71
CA TYR A 267 28.96 7.19 -11.28
C TYR A 267 27.55 6.91 -10.78
N LEU A 268 27.39 5.87 -9.96
CA LEU A 268 26.11 5.45 -9.42
C LEU A 268 26.21 5.42 -7.90
N LYS A 269 25.33 6.15 -7.24
CA LYS A 269 25.19 6.15 -5.79
C LYS A 269 23.84 5.57 -5.42
N LYS A 270 23.85 4.39 -4.80
CA LYS A 270 22.63 3.78 -4.26
C LYS A 270 22.07 4.64 -3.14
N SER A 271 20.78 4.94 -3.23
CA SER A 271 20.03 5.55 -2.14
C SER A 271 19.26 4.49 -1.34
N GLY A 272 18.42 3.70 -2.01
CA GLY A 272 17.53 2.77 -1.31
C GLY A 272 16.49 2.12 -2.22
N ARG A 273 15.51 1.47 -1.59
CA ARG A 273 14.32 0.93 -2.27
C ARG A 273 13.21 1.97 -2.23
N VAL A 274 12.43 2.03 -3.30
CA VAL A 274 11.29 2.95 -3.43
C VAL A 274 10.07 2.21 -3.96
N SER A 275 8.86 2.61 -3.54
CA SER A 275 7.62 2.01 -4.04
C SER A 275 6.42 2.95 -3.99
N GLY A 276 5.39 2.63 -4.79
CA GLY A 276 4.09 3.31 -4.75
C GLY A 276 4.21 4.84 -4.85
N THR A 277 3.75 5.54 -3.81
CA THR A 277 3.71 7.00 -3.76
C THR A 277 5.10 7.66 -3.84
N GLU A 278 6.18 6.99 -3.41
CA GLU A 278 7.54 7.54 -3.52
C GLU A 278 7.98 7.64 -4.98
N LEU A 279 7.68 6.61 -5.78
CA LEU A 279 7.95 6.62 -7.22
C LEU A 279 7.19 7.77 -7.88
N ASP A 280 5.90 7.93 -7.57
CA ASP A 280 5.08 9.02 -8.11
C ASP A 280 5.69 10.39 -7.80
N VAL A 281 6.20 10.60 -6.59
CA VAL A 281 6.89 11.85 -6.22
C VAL A 281 8.17 12.02 -7.05
N ILE A 282 9.01 10.99 -7.16
CA ILE A 282 10.28 11.03 -7.89
C ILE A 282 10.07 11.35 -9.39
N TYR A 283 9.02 10.80 -10.02
CA TYR A 283 8.71 11.08 -11.43
C TYR A 283 8.19 12.50 -11.67
N ASN A 284 7.54 13.11 -10.68
CA ASN A 284 6.90 14.42 -10.84
C ASN A 284 7.76 15.60 -10.41
N VAL A 285 8.78 15.38 -9.57
CA VAL A 285 9.64 16.46 -9.07
C VAL A 285 10.84 16.68 -10.00
N LYS A 286 10.78 17.73 -10.82
CA LYS A 286 11.86 18.12 -11.74
C LYS A 286 12.64 19.33 -11.22
N PRO A 287 13.90 19.51 -11.66
CA PRO A 287 14.64 20.75 -11.44
C PRO A 287 13.92 21.95 -12.04
N SER A 288 13.91 23.06 -11.29
CA SER A 288 13.33 24.32 -11.74
C SER A 288 14.31 25.14 -12.57
N ILE A 289 15.59 25.12 -12.16
CA ILE A 289 16.70 25.80 -12.85
C ILE A 289 17.88 24.83 -12.92
N ARG A 290 18.58 24.88 -14.04
CA ARG A 290 19.79 24.14 -14.35
C ARG A 290 20.89 25.14 -14.69
N VAL A 291 22.07 24.96 -14.12
CA VAL A 291 23.25 25.78 -14.41
C VAL A 291 24.17 24.97 -15.31
N TYR A 292 24.35 25.46 -16.53
CA TYR A 292 25.21 24.84 -17.53
C TYR A 292 26.50 25.63 -17.66
N ARG A 293 27.64 24.93 -17.57
CA ARG A 293 28.93 25.43 -18.05
C ARG A 293 29.05 25.10 -19.53
N VAL A 294 29.23 26.10 -20.36
CA VAL A 294 29.42 25.94 -21.79
C VAL A 294 30.81 26.43 -22.14
N THR A 295 31.63 25.53 -22.66
CA THR A 295 32.98 25.84 -23.13
C THR A 295 32.89 26.24 -24.59
N VAL A 296 33.40 27.42 -24.91
CA VAL A 296 33.25 28.04 -26.24
C VAL A 296 34.61 28.50 -26.73
N ASN A 297 34.88 28.28 -28.02
CA ASN A 297 35.96 28.93 -28.75
C ASN A 297 35.41 30.16 -29.47
N ALA A 298 35.75 31.35 -28.99
CA ALA A 298 35.28 32.62 -29.52
C ALA A 298 36.46 33.55 -29.86
N LYS A 299 36.44 34.09 -31.08
CA LYS A 299 37.46 35.07 -31.54
C LYS A 299 37.24 36.48 -30.98
N GLU A 300 36.00 36.80 -30.63
CA GLU A 300 35.62 38.06 -29.99
C GLU A 300 35.56 37.86 -28.47
N GLU A 301 35.94 38.87 -27.69
CA GLU A 301 35.83 38.81 -26.23
C GLU A 301 34.37 38.71 -25.81
N LEU A 302 34.01 37.59 -25.15
CA LEU A 302 32.71 37.40 -24.53
C LEU A 302 32.67 38.07 -23.15
N ARG A 303 31.59 38.79 -22.86
CA ARG A 303 31.36 39.35 -21.51
C ARG A 303 31.05 38.22 -20.53
N ASP A 304 31.48 38.39 -19.28
CA ASP A 304 31.19 37.48 -18.17
C ASP A 304 31.61 36.01 -18.43
N CYS A 305 32.75 35.83 -19.13
CA CYS A 305 33.35 34.52 -19.37
C CYS A 305 34.61 34.30 -18.53
N VAL A 306 34.87 33.05 -18.16
CA VAL A 306 36.10 32.63 -17.49
C VAL A 306 37.06 32.11 -18.55
N LYS A 307 38.15 32.84 -18.80
CA LYS A 307 39.16 32.44 -19.79
C LYS A 307 39.82 31.11 -19.39
N VAL A 308 39.79 30.14 -20.30
CA VAL A 308 40.40 28.81 -20.11
C VAL A 308 41.76 28.78 -20.80
N PHE A 309 41.80 29.15 -22.09
CA PHE A 309 43.03 29.18 -22.88
C PHE A 309 42.84 30.03 -24.13
N ASP A 310 43.65 31.09 -24.33
CA ASP A 310 43.61 31.96 -25.52
C ASP A 310 42.20 32.45 -25.91
N THR A 311 41.57 31.82 -26.91
CA THR A 311 40.21 32.10 -27.43
C THR A 311 39.13 31.20 -26.84
N ILE A 312 39.51 30.27 -25.96
CA ILE A 312 38.62 29.35 -25.25
C ILE A 312 38.25 29.94 -23.89
N CYS A 313 36.95 30.02 -23.63
CA CYS A 313 36.41 30.45 -22.35
C CYS A 313 35.20 29.60 -21.93
N ASP A 314 34.94 29.56 -20.63
CA ASP A 314 33.73 28.99 -20.05
C ASP A 314 32.73 30.10 -19.76
N ILE A 315 31.48 29.88 -20.18
CA ILE A 315 30.32 30.71 -19.80
C ILE A 315 29.36 29.87 -18.97
N PHE A 316 28.64 30.53 -18.07
CA PHE A 316 27.66 29.89 -17.19
C PHE A 316 26.27 30.40 -17.52
N ILE A 317 25.40 29.48 -17.92
CA ILE A 317 24.04 29.80 -18.37
C ILE A 317 23.04 29.07 -17.49
N GLU A 318 22.15 29.84 -16.87
CA GLU A 318 20.97 29.30 -16.23
C GLU A 318 19.87 29.07 -17.25
N ALA A 319 19.21 27.92 -17.20
CA ALA A 319 18.04 27.61 -18.03
C ALA A 319 17.09 26.68 -17.29
N LYS A 320 15.79 26.72 -17.62
CA LYS A 320 14.81 25.78 -17.06
C LYS A 320 15.04 24.38 -17.59
N ASP A 321 15.39 24.24 -18.86
CA ASP A 321 15.67 22.96 -19.51
C ASP A 321 16.67 23.13 -20.68
N PHE A 322 17.01 22.01 -21.32
CA PHE A 322 17.94 22.01 -22.44
C PHE A 322 17.41 22.73 -23.70
N ASN A 323 16.09 22.88 -23.86
CA ASN A 323 15.53 23.61 -24.99
C ASN A 323 15.70 25.12 -24.79
N GLU A 324 15.47 25.62 -23.58
CA GLU A 324 15.79 27.02 -23.25
C GLU A 324 17.29 27.29 -23.37
N LEU A 325 18.15 26.36 -22.93
CA LEU A 325 19.59 26.47 -23.16
C LEU A 325 19.92 26.60 -24.65
N LYS A 326 19.34 25.74 -25.50
CA LYS A 326 19.53 25.80 -26.96
C LYS A 326 19.14 27.15 -27.55
N GLN A 327 18.04 27.75 -27.08
CA GLN A 327 17.62 29.09 -27.52
C GLN A 327 18.65 30.15 -27.14
N LYS A 328 19.13 30.13 -25.88
CA LYS A 328 20.19 31.04 -25.40
C LYS A 328 21.51 30.87 -26.16
N LEU A 329 21.84 29.63 -26.53
CA LEU A 329 23.04 29.32 -27.29
C LEU A 329 22.96 29.72 -28.77
N ALA A 330 21.76 29.83 -29.34
CA ALA A 330 21.59 30.23 -30.74
C ALA A 330 22.07 31.67 -31.02
N GLU A 331 22.08 32.53 -29.99
CA GLU A 331 22.54 33.92 -30.08
C GLU A 331 24.06 34.06 -29.85
N LEU A 332 24.73 32.97 -29.47
CA LEU A 332 26.13 32.98 -29.10
C LEU A 332 27.05 32.99 -30.34
N ARG A 333 27.97 33.95 -30.38
CA ARG A 333 29.00 34.04 -31.43
C ARG A 333 30.24 33.24 -31.03
N GLY A 334 30.28 31.96 -31.37
CA GLY A 334 31.44 31.10 -31.13
C GLY A 334 31.14 29.63 -31.40
N GLU A 335 32.19 28.81 -31.46
CA GLU A 335 32.06 27.36 -31.59
C GLU A 335 31.93 26.72 -30.21
N ILE A 336 30.88 25.93 -29.99
CA ILE A 336 30.66 25.24 -28.72
C ILE A 336 31.53 23.98 -28.69
N LEU A 337 32.47 23.93 -27.76
CA LEU A 337 33.36 22.78 -27.55
C LEU A 337 32.76 21.75 -26.60
N GLY A 338 31.88 22.17 -25.69
CA GLY A 338 31.23 21.25 -24.75
C GLY A 338 30.22 21.93 -23.82
N ILE A 339 29.28 21.12 -23.32
CA ILE A 339 28.23 21.56 -22.38
C ILE A 339 28.21 20.64 -21.17
N ASP A 340 28.35 21.19 -19.98
CA ASP A 340 28.29 20.44 -18.73
C ASP A 340 27.18 21.02 -17.85
N LEU A 341 26.24 20.17 -17.43
CA LEU A 341 25.34 20.51 -16.35
C LEU A 341 26.10 20.41 -15.03
N ILE A 342 26.31 21.54 -14.37
CA ILE A 342 27.13 21.63 -13.15
C ILE A 342 26.28 21.50 -11.89
N SER A 343 25.11 22.13 -11.88
CA SER A 343 24.20 22.08 -10.73
C SER A 343 22.76 22.30 -11.15
N THR A 344 21.86 21.84 -10.30
CA THR A 344 20.42 22.06 -10.40
C THR A 344 19.91 22.75 -9.15
N THR A 345 18.78 23.45 -9.27
CA THR A 345 18.07 24.00 -8.13
C THR A 345 16.57 23.73 -8.23
N GLY A 346 15.91 23.74 -7.07
CA GLY A 346 14.48 23.50 -6.94
C GLY A 346 14.17 22.28 -6.08
N LYS A 347 12.94 21.78 -6.20
CA LYS A 347 12.44 20.68 -5.36
C LYS A 347 13.17 19.35 -5.61
N SER A 348 13.81 19.17 -6.77
CA SER A 348 14.64 17.99 -7.08
C SER A 348 15.81 17.83 -6.09
N ASN A 349 16.38 18.92 -5.61
CA ASN A 349 17.50 18.87 -4.66
C ASN A 349 17.06 18.34 -3.29
N LEU A 350 15.78 18.48 -2.94
CA LEU A 350 15.22 17.87 -1.73
C LEU A 350 15.20 16.34 -1.85
N LEU A 351 14.96 15.80 -3.05
CA LEU A 351 15.06 14.35 -3.26
C LEU A 351 16.49 13.88 -3.02
N ALA A 352 17.47 14.48 -3.70
CA ALA A 352 18.88 14.15 -3.48
C ALA A 352 19.25 14.28 -1.99
N ASN A 353 18.95 15.40 -1.34
CA ASN A 353 19.32 15.59 0.07
C ASN A 353 18.65 14.62 1.05
N ASN A 354 17.37 14.27 0.84
CA ASN A 354 16.65 13.36 1.74
C ASN A 354 17.02 11.89 1.54
N TYR A 355 17.48 11.52 0.34
CA TYR A 355 17.73 10.13 -0.05
C TYR A 355 19.22 9.79 -0.15
N ILE A 356 20.12 10.78 -0.25
CA ILE A 356 21.58 10.61 -0.43
C ILE A 356 22.37 10.87 0.86
N ARG A 357 21.83 11.66 1.79
CA ARG A 357 22.48 11.97 3.07
C ARG A 357 21.83 11.13 4.18
N PRO A 358 22.62 10.36 4.96
CA PRO A 358 22.11 9.45 5.99
C PRO A 358 21.41 10.18 7.14
#